data_AF-A0A970PLH0-F1
#
_entry.id   AF-A0A970PLH0-F1
#
_cell.length_a   1.000
_cell.length_b   1.000
_cell.length_c   1.000
_cell.angle_alpha   90.00
_cell.angle_beta   90.00
_cell.angle_gamma   90.00
#
_symmetry.space_group_name_H-M   'P 1'
#
loop_
_entity.id
_entity.type
_entity.pdbx_description
1 polymer ?
#
loop_
_entity_poly.entity_id
_entity_poly.type
_entity_poly.pdbx_seq_one_letter_code
_entity_poly.pdbx_strand_id
1 'polypeptide(L)'
;MRRLLAALLALLALALPAFGGAESTPAAFKEAVYFAQPGDAGDITGECRITVASKGFTLPRLTDRDWDSYWKGDPGGKEVEITCPQPAYGLYICWLEEPRAWKLSQQISGRWQETVFEPSGMMHEYIPLDGATKLRLVPRDKKPDWFGMSELFVLGEGNVPRYVQRWQLPDEGCDLMIFVAHPDDETLFFGGAIPYYAGELKKDLVVAVFTPA
;
A
#
# COMPACT_ATOMS: atom_id res chain seq x y z
N MET A 1 62.51 -1.22 -39.54
CA MET A 1 61.61 -1.21 -38.36
C MET A 1 60.24 -1.86 -38.67
N ARG A 2 60.22 -3.06 -39.25
CA ARG A 2 58.98 -3.79 -39.59
C ARG A 2 58.99 -5.24 -39.08
N ARG A 3 59.92 -5.55 -38.15
CA ARG A 3 60.02 -6.84 -37.44
C ARG A 3 60.05 -6.69 -35.91
N LEU A 4 59.74 -5.49 -35.41
CA LEU A 4 59.57 -5.19 -33.97
C LEU A 4 58.10 -4.90 -33.60
N LEU A 5 57.16 -4.99 -34.55
CA LEU A 5 55.72 -4.76 -34.31
C LEU A 5 54.88 -6.03 -34.19
N ALA A 6 55.44 -7.23 -34.42
CA ALA A 6 54.68 -8.49 -34.32
C ALA A 6 54.77 -9.16 -32.94
N ALA A 7 55.69 -8.72 -32.07
CA ALA A 7 55.88 -9.31 -30.73
C ALA A 7 55.21 -8.51 -29.59
N LEU A 8 54.67 -7.31 -29.87
CA LEU A 8 53.97 -6.50 -28.86
C LEU A 8 52.44 -6.57 -28.96
N LEU A 9 51.90 -7.32 -29.92
CA LEU A 9 50.45 -7.57 -30.07
C LEU A 9 50.00 -8.94 -29.55
N ALA A 10 50.92 -9.79 -29.08
CA ALA A 10 50.61 -11.11 -28.53
C ALA A 10 50.70 -11.19 -26.99
N LEU A 11 50.99 -10.08 -26.31
CA LEU A 11 51.09 -10.00 -24.84
C LEU A 11 50.05 -9.08 -24.20
N LEU A 12 49.05 -8.64 -24.97
CA LEU A 12 47.93 -7.83 -24.50
C LEU A 12 46.59 -8.57 -24.63
N ALA A 13 46.57 -9.88 -24.36
CA ALA A 13 45.37 -10.72 -24.42
C ALA A 13 45.21 -11.68 -23.23
N LEU A 14 45.91 -11.43 -22.11
CA LEU A 14 45.83 -12.24 -20.89
C LEU A 14 45.78 -11.35 -19.64
N ALA A 15 44.75 -10.50 -19.55
CA ALA A 15 44.20 -9.95 -18.29
C ALA A 15 43.07 -8.97 -18.63
N LEU A 16 42.03 -9.44 -19.31
CA LEU A 16 40.72 -8.81 -19.22
C LEU A 16 39.92 -9.74 -18.30
N PRO A 17 39.54 -9.30 -17.09
CA PRO A 17 38.40 -9.91 -16.44
C PRO A 17 37.27 -9.82 -17.46
N ALA A 18 36.64 -10.95 -17.77
CA ALA A 18 35.37 -10.91 -18.46
C ALA A 18 34.51 -9.90 -17.69
N PHE A 19 34.10 -8.82 -18.36
CA PHE A 19 32.90 -8.11 -17.97
C PHE A 19 31.77 -9.12 -18.16
N GLY A 20 31.63 -10.03 -17.18
CA GLY A 20 30.33 -10.60 -16.89
C GLY A 20 29.45 -9.38 -16.70
N GLY A 21 28.42 -9.26 -17.54
CA GLY A 21 27.38 -8.30 -17.29
C GLY A 21 27.04 -8.41 -15.82
N ALA A 22 27.24 -7.32 -15.08
CA ALA A 22 26.50 -7.18 -13.87
C ALA A 22 25.05 -7.16 -14.34
N GLU A 23 24.43 -8.34 -14.42
CA GLU A 23 23.04 -8.46 -14.08
C GLU A 23 23.00 -7.78 -12.72
N SER A 24 22.54 -6.54 -12.72
CA SER A 24 21.98 -5.93 -11.54
C SER A 24 20.87 -6.87 -11.16
N THR A 25 21.19 -7.89 -10.36
CA THR A 25 20.22 -8.52 -9.51
C THR A 25 19.70 -7.33 -8.73
N PRO A 26 18.45 -6.89 -8.95
CA PRO A 26 17.88 -5.84 -8.13
C PRO A 26 18.17 -6.32 -6.73
N ALA A 27 18.94 -5.53 -5.98
CA ALA A 27 19.36 -5.90 -4.64
C ALA A 27 18.12 -6.47 -3.98
N ALA A 28 18.22 -7.70 -3.50
CA ALA A 28 17.18 -8.38 -2.78
C ALA A 28 17.01 -7.63 -1.44
N PHE A 29 16.49 -6.40 -1.52
CA PHE A 29 15.74 -5.70 -0.50
C PHE A 29 14.50 -6.56 -0.31
N LYS A 30 14.74 -7.73 0.28
CA LYS A 30 13.80 -8.83 0.34
C LYS A 30 12.58 -8.27 1.04
N GLU A 31 11.44 -8.61 0.48
CA GLU A 31 10.07 -8.48 0.95
C GLU A 31 9.85 -8.88 2.45
N ALA A 32 10.91 -9.29 3.17
CA ALA A 32 11.00 -9.78 4.54
C ALA A 32 10.42 -8.85 5.61
N VAL A 33 10.31 -7.53 5.38
CA VAL A 33 9.94 -6.57 6.43
C VAL A 33 8.41 -6.49 6.67
N TYR A 34 7.61 -7.00 5.73
CA TYR A 34 6.15 -6.85 5.76
C TYR A 34 5.39 -8.17 5.53
N PHE A 35 6.01 -9.34 5.71
CA PHE A 35 5.27 -10.60 5.66
C PHE A 35 4.51 -10.88 6.96
N ALA A 36 3.40 -11.62 6.82
CA ALA A 36 2.67 -12.19 7.94
C ALA A 36 3.60 -13.01 8.85
N GLN A 37 3.49 -12.79 10.15
CA GLN A 37 4.20 -13.50 11.20
C GLN A 37 3.32 -14.61 11.80
N PRO A 38 3.90 -15.58 12.55
CA PRO A 38 3.10 -16.55 13.29
C PRO A 38 2.08 -15.85 14.21
N GLY A 39 0.80 -16.18 14.02
CA GLY A 39 -0.32 -15.58 14.75
C GLY A 39 -0.98 -14.38 14.06
N ASP A 40 -0.42 -13.88 12.95
CA ASP A 40 -1.12 -12.93 12.08
C ASP A 40 -2.30 -13.61 11.37
N ALA A 41 -3.35 -12.83 11.13
CA ALA A 41 -4.51 -13.26 10.38
C ALA A 41 -4.11 -13.63 8.95
N GLY A 42 -4.54 -14.81 8.51
CA GLY A 42 -4.33 -15.26 7.13
C GLY A 42 -5.10 -14.38 6.14
N ASP A 43 -4.48 -14.07 5.01
CA ASP A 43 -5.16 -13.48 3.86
C ASP A 43 -6.01 -14.55 3.15
N ILE A 44 -7.32 -14.44 3.26
CA ILE A 44 -8.30 -15.38 2.69
C ILE A 44 -8.96 -14.81 1.42
N THR A 45 -8.43 -13.70 0.88
CA THR A 45 -9.02 -13.00 -0.28
C THR A 45 -9.14 -13.91 -1.49
N GLY A 46 -8.08 -14.70 -1.77
CA GLY A 46 -8.05 -15.61 -2.92
C GLY A 46 -9.08 -16.75 -2.84
N GLU A 47 -9.62 -17.02 -1.65
CA GLU A 47 -10.66 -18.02 -1.42
C GLU A 47 -12.08 -17.42 -1.41
N CYS A 48 -12.19 -16.09 -1.36
CA CYS A 48 -13.46 -15.39 -1.38
C CYS A 48 -14.05 -15.36 -2.79
N ARG A 49 -15.38 -15.48 -2.88
CA ARG A 49 -16.11 -15.16 -4.11
C ARG A 49 -16.43 -13.66 -4.12
N ILE A 50 -15.72 -12.92 -4.96
CA ILE A 50 -15.92 -11.48 -5.16
C ILE A 50 -16.76 -11.25 -6.43
N THR A 51 -17.70 -10.32 -6.38
CA THR A 51 -18.44 -9.83 -7.55
C THR A 51 -18.54 -8.31 -7.53
N VAL A 52 -18.53 -7.70 -8.71
CA VAL A 52 -18.67 -6.25 -8.89
C VAL A 52 -19.87 -5.94 -9.77
N ALA A 53 -20.60 -4.87 -9.46
CA ALA A 53 -21.83 -4.55 -10.18
C ALA A 53 -21.62 -4.04 -11.62
N SER A 54 -20.43 -3.55 -11.95
CA SER A 54 -20.05 -3.12 -13.30
C SER A 54 -18.59 -3.41 -13.58
N LYS A 55 -18.16 -3.31 -14.85
CA LYS A 55 -16.79 -3.57 -15.29
C LYS A 55 -16.16 -4.86 -14.73
N GLY A 56 -16.90 -5.97 -14.79
CA GLY A 56 -16.43 -7.27 -14.29
C GLY A 56 -15.08 -7.72 -14.87
N PHE A 57 -14.71 -7.26 -16.07
CA PHE A 57 -13.41 -7.56 -16.68
C PHE A 57 -12.22 -6.95 -15.93
N THR A 58 -12.42 -5.93 -15.08
CA THR A 58 -11.38 -5.37 -14.21
C THR A 58 -11.45 -5.88 -12.77
N LEU A 59 -12.35 -6.82 -12.45
CA LEU A 59 -12.43 -7.42 -11.11
C LEU A 59 -11.10 -8.00 -10.62
N PRO A 60 -10.31 -8.74 -11.45
CA PRO A 60 -9.06 -9.33 -10.97
C PRO A 60 -8.07 -8.31 -10.38
N ARG A 61 -8.20 -7.05 -10.81
CA ARG A 61 -7.38 -5.93 -10.34
C ARG A 61 -7.59 -5.57 -8.87
N LEU A 62 -8.71 -5.95 -8.28
CA LEU A 62 -8.94 -5.76 -6.83
C LEU A 62 -8.05 -6.65 -5.96
N THR A 63 -7.34 -7.60 -6.57
CA THR A 63 -6.64 -8.69 -5.87
C THR A 63 -5.33 -9.09 -6.52
N ASP A 64 -4.84 -8.33 -7.52
CA ASP A 64 -3.63 -8.68 -8.26
C ASP A 64 -2.34 -8.25 -7.55
N ARG A 65 -2.48 -7.55 -6.41
CA ARG A 65 -1.42 -6.99 -5.58
C ARG A 65 -0.61 -5.93 -6.31
N ASP A 66 -1.21 -5.28 -7.31
CA ASP A 66 -0.65 -4.18 -8.07
C ASP A 66 -1.37 -2.86 -7.72
N TRP A 67 -0.66 -1.98 -7.01
CA TRP A 67 -1.22 -0.71 -6.53
C TRP A 67 -1.55 0.30 -7.65
N ASP A 68 -0.99 0.11 -8.85
CA ASP A 68 -1.27 0.95 -10.04
C ASP A 68 -2.48 0.43 -10.84
N SER A 69 -2.95 -0.76 -10.49
CA SER A 69 -4.11 -1.45 -11.04
C SER A 69 -5.37 -1.10 -10.25
N TYR A 70 -6.55 -1.11 -10.88
CA TYR A 70 -7.80 -0.78 -10.18
C TYR A 70 -9.09 -1.27 -10.84
N TRP A 71 -10.11 -1.44 -10.00
CA TRP A 71 -11.52 -1.44 -10.40
C TRP A 71 -12.18 -0.12 -10.00
N LYS A 72 -12.95 0.49 -10.92
CA LYS A 72 -13.76 1.68 -10.64
C LYS A 72 -15.14 1.52 -11.26
N GLY A 73 -16.16 1.46 -10.40
CA GLY A 73 -17.54 1.30 -10.83
C GLY A 73 -18.00 2.42 -11.76
N ASP A 74 -18.83 2.09 -12.74
CA ASP A 74 -19.40 3.05 -13.69
C ASP A 74 -20.86 3.43 -13.32
N PRO A 75 -21.55 4.26 -14.11
CA PRO A 75 -22.96 4.57 -13.86
C PRO A 75 -23.91 3.35 -13.84
N GLY A 76 -23.51 2.22 -14.43
CA GLY A 76 -24.26 0.96 -14.43
C GLY A 76 -24.19 0.17 -13.12
N GLY A 77 -23.24 0.47 -12.23
CA GLY A 77 -23.18 -0.15 -10.90
C GLY A 77 -21.91 0.18 -10.11
N LYS A 78 -22.05 0.47 -8.81
CA LYS A 78 -20.94 0.81 -7.90
C LYS A 78 -21.06 0.03 -6.60
N GLU A 79 -20.99 -1.28 -6.72
CA GLU A 79 -21.12 -2.20 -5.61
C GLU A 79 -20.07 -3.30 -5.74
N VAL A 80 -19.47 -3.66 -4.62
CA VAL A 80 -18.61 -4.84 -4.48
C VAL A 80 -19.27 -5.75 -3.46
N GLU A 81 -19.52 -7.00 -3.82
CA GLU A 81 -19.97 -8.04 -2.91
C GLU A 81 -18.88 -9.09 -2.73
N ILE A 82 -18.72 -9.54 -1.49
CA ILE A 82 -17.73 -10.55 -1.10
C ILE A 82 -18.46 -11.62 -0.32
N THR A 83 -18.31 -12.89 -0.73
CA THR A 83 -18.74 -14.05 0.04
C THR A 83 -17.51 -14.80 0.53
N CYS A 84 -17.36 -14.90 1.84
CA CYS A 84 -16.20 -15.51 2.48
C CYS A 84 -16.43 -17.03 2.65
N PRO A 85 -15.40 -17.87 2.47
CA PRO A 85 -15.51 -19.32 2.70
C PRO A 85 -15.60 -19.67 4.20
N GLN A 86 -15.08 -18.77 5.05
CA GLN A 86 -15.07 -18.84 6.50
C GLN A 86 -15.33 -17.44 7.09
N PRO A 87 -15.67 -17.32 8.38
CA PRO A 87 -15.85 -16.01 9.02
C PRO A 87 -14.60 -15.12 8.86
N ALA A 88 -14.80 -13.91 8.36
CA ALA A 88 -13.75 -12.90 8.21
C ALA A 88 -13.73 -11.96 9.42
N TYR A 89 -12.53 -11.54 9.83
CA TYR A 89 -12.29 -10.68 10.99
C TYR A 89 -11.57 -9.37 10.62
N GLY A 90 -11.19 -9.21 9.36
CA GLY A 90 -10.65 -7.94 8.86
C GLY A 90 -10.98 -7.71 7.38
N LEU A 91 -11.29 -6.48 7.05
CA LEU A 91 -11.38 -5.98 5.67
C LEU A 91 -10.36 -4.85 5.52
N TYR A 92 -9.44 -4.98 4.59
CA TYR A 92 -8.50 -3.93 4.24
C TYR A 92 -8.79 -3.44 2.84
N ILE A 93 -9.06 -2.15 2.71
CA ILE A 93 -9.44 -1.48 1.46
C ILE A 93 -8.35 -0.50 1.10
N CYS A 94 -7.95 -0.52 -0.16
CA CYS A 94 -7.06 0.48 -0.71
C CYS A 94 -7.79 1.15 -1.86
N TRP A 95 -8.27 2.36 -1.58
CA TRP A 95 -9.07 3.16 -2.47
C TRP A 95 -8.23 3.68 -3.64
N LEU A 96 -8.88 3.81 -4.80
CA LEU A 96 -8.27 4.42 -5.98
C LEU A 96 -8.08 5.93 -5.81
N GLU A 97 -9.00 6.56 -5.07
CA GLU A 97 -9.01 7.98 -4.75
C GLU A 97 -9.58 8.15 -3.35
N GLU A 98 -9.40 9.34 -2.74
CA GLU A 98 -9.85 9.58 -1.37
C GLU A 98 -11.34 9.23 -1.18
N PRO A 99 -11.67 8.38 -0.20
CA PRO A 99 -13.02 7.89 -0.04
C PRO A 99 -13.94 8.98 0.50
N ARG A 100 -15.11 9.11 -0.11
CA ARG A 100 -16.24 9.87 0.49
C ARG A 100 -17.12 8.92 1.29
N ALA A 101 -18.25 9.41 1.79
CA ALA A 101 -19.13 8.58 2.60
C ALA A 101 -19.63 7.32 1.86
N TRP A 102 -19.52 6.18 2.52
CA TRP A 102 -19.86 4.86 1.97
C TRP A 102 -20.47 3.97 3.04
N LYS A 103 -20.95 2.79 2.64
CA LYS A 103 -21.63 1.83 3.50
C LYS A 103 -21.00 0.46 3.37
N LEU A 104 -20.80 -0.17 4.51
CA LEU A 104 -20.49 -1.59 4.61
C LEU A 104 -21.70 -2.31 5.19
N SER A 105 -22.30 -3.21 4.42
CA SER A 105 -23.23 -4.21 4.96
C SER A 105 -22.47 -5.50 5.21
N GLN A 106 -22.59 -6.06 6.41
CA GLN A 106 -21.93 -7.29 6.83
C GLN A 106 -22.99 -8.31 7.24
N GLN A 107 -22.83 -9.58 6.84
CA GLN A 107 -23.65 -10.67 7.36
C GLN A 107 -22.88 -11.40 8.45
N ILE A 108 -23.36 -11.30 9.70
CA ILE A 108 -22.77 -11.94 10.88
C ILE A 108 -23.81 -12.87 11.49
N SER A 109 -23.47 -14.15 11.66
CA SER A 109 -24.41 -15.17 12.15
C SER A 109 -25.75 -15.18 11.40
N GLY A 110 -25.70 -14.97 10.08
CA GLY A 110 -26.88 -14.92 9.19
C GLY A 110 -27.66 -13.60 9.19
N ARG A 111 -27.34 -12.63 10.06
CA ARG A 111 -28.01 -11.33 10.15
C ARG A 111 -27.20 -10.24 9.47
N TRP A 112 -27.88 -9.39 8.70
CA TRP A 112 -27.26 -8.22 8.09
C TRP A 112 -27.17 -7.07 9.08
N GLN A 113 -26.00 -6.44 9.13
CA GLN A 113 -25.73 -5.21 9.86
C GLN A 113 -25.12 -4.21 8.88
N GLU A 114 -25.60 -2.97 8.87
CA GLU A 114 -25.08 -1.90 8.01
C GLU A 114 -24.38 -0.85 8.87
N THR A 115 -23.20 -0.43 8.41
CA THR A 115 -22.43 0.67 8.99
C THR A 115 -22.17 1.71 7.91
N VAL A 116 -22.39 2.98 8.24
CA VAL A 116 -22.03 4.11 7.38
C VAL A 116 -20.67 4.64 7.84
N PHE A 117 -19.76 4.79 6.89
CA PHE A 117 -18.44 5.40 7.08
C PHE A 117 -18.47 6.78 6.45
N GLU A 118 -18.07 7.80 7.21
CA GLU A 118 -17.82 9.15 6.69
C GLU A 118 -16.43 9.22 6.05
N PRO A 119 -16.12 10.27 5.25
CA PRO A 119 -14.82 10.40 4.60
C PRO A 119 -13.66 10.29 5.60
N SER A 120 -12.77 9.33 5.41
CA SER A 120 -11.65 9.06 6.33
C SER A 120 -10.45 9.97 6.09
N GLY A 121 -10.33 10.55 4.89
CA GLY A 121 -9.12 11.25 4.45
C GLY A 121 -7.95 10.33 4.09
N MET A 122 -8.16 9.00 4.12
CA MET A 122 -7.10 8.01 3.95
C MET A 122 -7.39 7.11 2.75
N MET A 123 -6.39 6.90 1.89
CA MET A 123 -6.52 5.96 0.77
C MET A 123 -6.47 4.49 1.21
N HIS A 124 -5.95 4.20 2.40
CA HIS A 124 -5.87 2.85 2.96
C HIS A 124 -6.69 2.77 4.24
N GLU A 125 -7.70 1.90 4.27
CA GLU A 125 -8.61 1.73 5.41
C GLU A 125 -8.68 0.27 5.85
N TYR A 126 -8.41 0.03 7.13
CA TYR A 126 -8.64 -1.26 7.77
C TYR A 126 -9.90 -1.20 8.64
N ILE A 127 -10.84 -2.09 8.36
CA ILE A 127 -12.08 -2.27 9.12
C ILE A 127 -12.02 -3.61 9.86
N PRO A 128 -12.02 -3.62 11.21
CA PRO A 128 -12.19 -4.84 11.97
C PRO A 128 -13.60 -5.40 11.76
N LEU A 129 -13.70 -6.71 11.57
CA LEU A 129 -14.97 -7.42 11.40
C LEU A 129 -15.17 -8.41 12.55
N ASP A 130 -16.43 -8.81 12.77
CA ASP A 130 -16.81 -9.72 13.86
C ASP A 130 -17.37 -11.03 13.28
N GLY A 131 -16.54 -11.75 12.52
CA GLY A 131 -16.90 -13.02 11.90
C GLY A 131 -17.89 -12.89 10.73
N ALA A 132 -17.67 -11.93 9.84
CA ALA A 132 -18.54 -11.68 8.70
C ALA A 132 -18.40 -12.78 7.63
N THR A 133 -19.52 -13.32 7.17
CA THR A 133 -19.54 -14.35 6.09
C THR A 133 -19.87 -13.75 4.71
N LYS A 134 -20.46 -12.55 4.69
CA LYS A 134 -20.69 -11.76 3.48
C LYS A 134 -20.48 -10.29 3.75
N LEU A 135 -19.97 -9.59 2.76
CA LEU A 135 -19.76 -8.14 2.78
C LEU A 135 -20.37 -7.53 1.52
N ARG A 136 -20.93 -6.33 1.67
CA ARG A 136 -21.36 -5.49 0.56
C ARG A 136 -20.87 -4.07 0.80
N LEU A 137 -20.12 -3.55 -0.15
CA LEU A 137 -19.58 -2.21 -0.13
C LEU A 137 -20.30 -1.38 -1.19
N VAL A 138 -20.92 -0.29 -0.77
CA VAL A 138 -21.60 0.65 -1.67
C VAL A 138 -21.30 2.09 -1.26
N PRO A 139 -21.22 3.04 -2.19
CA PRO A 139 -21.17 4.44 -1.84
C PRO A 139 -22.50 4.89 -1.24
N ARG A 140 -22.48 5.90 -0.37
CA ARG A 140 -23.70 6.43 0.25
C ARG A 140 -24.61 7.09 -0.78
N ASP A 141 -24.01 7.84 -1.71
CA ASP A 141 -24.73 8.57 -2.74
C ASP A 141 -25.10 7.66 -3.91
N LYS A 142 -26.26 7.91 -4.54
CA LYS A 142 -26.78 7.05 -5.63
C LYS A 142 -26.00 7.14 -6.94
N LYS A 143 -25.29 8.25 -7.19
CA LYS A 143 -24.53 8.48 -8.43
C LYS A 143 -23.16 9.11 -8.14
N PRO A 144 -22.31 8.45 -7.35
CA PRO A 144 -20.98 8.97 -7.08
C PRO A 144 -20.08 8.77 -8.30
N ASP A 145 -19.08 9.62 -8.42
CA ASP A 145 -18.05 9.63 -9.46
C ASP A 145 -16.70 9.04 -9.00
N TRP A 146 -16.61 8.63 -7.72
CA TRP A 146 -15.35 8.31 -7.04
C TRP A 146 -15.19 6.86 -6.56
N PHE A 147 -16.24 6.02 -6.62
CA PHE A 147 -16.21 4.69 -5.99
C PHE A 147 -15.36 3.68 -6.80
N GLY A 148 -14.12 3.48 -6.37
CA GLY A 148 -13.16 2.55 -6.94
C GLY A 148 -12.05 2.21 -5.95
N MET A 149 -11.43 1.05 -6.14
CA MET A 149 -10.41 0.49 -5.26
C MET A 149 -9.29 -0.06 -6.14
N SER A 150 -8.05 0.15 -5.69
CA SER A 150 -6.88 -0.52 -6.25
C SER A 150 -6.81 -1.94 -5.71
N GLU A 151 -6.95 -2.13 -4.39
CA GLU A 151 -6.84 -3.46 -3.77
C GLU A 151 -7.86 -3.70 -2.66
N LEU A 152 -8.14 -4.97 -2.43
CA LEU A 152 -8.91 -5.49 -1.30
C LEU A 152 -8.19 -6.68 -0.66
N PHE A 153 -8.29 -6.75 0.66
CA PHE A 153 -7.91 -7.92 1.43
C PHE A 153 -9.01 -8.29 2.41
N VAL A 154 -9.29 -9.59 2.50
CA VAL A 154 -10.17 -10.19 3.49
C VAL A 154 -9.30 -11.05 4.38
N LEU A 155 -9.36 -10.80 5.68
CA LEU A 155 -8.50 -11.46 6.67
C LEU A 155 -9.32 -12.39 7.56
N GLY A 156 -8.76 -13.58 7.81
CA GLY A 156 -9.29 -14.54 8.77
C GLY A 156 -9.07 -14.09 10.23
N GLU A 157 -9.22 -15.03 11.16
CA GLU A 157 -8.94 -14.79 12.58
C GLU A 157 -7.44 -14.68 12.84
N GLY A 158 -7.02 -13.73 13.68
CA GLY A 158 -5.63 -13.54 14.08
C GLY A 158 -5.27 -12.07 14.34
N ASN A 159 -3.99 -11.80 14.56
CA ASN A 159 -3.48 -10.45 14.69
C ASN A 159 -3.50 -9.72 13.35
N VAL A 160 -3.71 -8.40 13.35
CA VAL A 160 -3.65 -7.61 12.12
C VAL A 160 -2.23 -7.70 11.52
N PRO A 161 -2.07 -8.24 10.29
CA PRO A 161 -0.75 -8.42 9.70
C PRO A 161 -0.01 -7.10 9.51
N ARG A 162 1.32 -7.14 9.58
CA ARG A 162 2.17 -5.94 9.52
C ARG A 162 2.10 -5.17 8.19
N TYR A 163 1.74 -5.83 7.08
CA TYR A 163 1.53 -5.15 5.80
C TYR A 163 0.25 -4.32 5.75
N VAL A 164 -0.70 -4.52 6.67
CA VAL A 164 -1.93 -3.74 6.73
C VAL A 164 -1.64 -2.36 7.28
N GLN A 165 -1.78 -1.35 6.44
CA GLN A 165 -1.57 0.03 6.85
C GLN A 165 -2.77 0.53 7.65
N ARG A 166 -2.52 0.99 8.88
CA ARG A 166 -3.52 1.56 9.80
C ARG A 166 -3.18 3.01 10.08
N TRP A 167 -3.46 3.87 9.10
CA TRP A 167 -3.20 5.30 9.21
C TRP A 167 -4.12 5.97 10.23
N GLN A 168 -3.59 7.03 10.84
CA GLN A 168 -4.32 7.92 11.73
C GLN A 168 -4.09 9.34 11.20
N LEU A 169 -5.12 10.18 11.29
CA LEU A 169 -4.90 11.60 11.05
C LEU A 169 -3.88 12.13 12.07
N PRO A 170 -3.02 13.06 11.69
CA PRO A 170 -2.12 13.70 12.64
C PRO A 170 -2.94 14.32 13.77
N ASP A 171 -2.39 14.31 14.98
CA ASP A 171 -2.97 15.10 16.06
C ASP A 171 -2.79 16.61 15.78
N GLU A 172 -3.49 17.44 16.55
CA GLU A 172 -3.37 18.90 16.45
C GLU A 172 -2.10 19.43 17.13
N GLY A 173 -1.21 18.55 17.62
CA GLY A 173 -0.02 18.93 18.38
C GLY A 173 1.15 19.37 17.50
N CYS A 174 1.20 18.91 16.26
CA CYS A 174 2.33 19.17 15.37
C CYS A 174 2.04 20.33 14.40
N ASP A 175 2.74 21.46 14.55
CA ASP A 175 2.70 22.57 13.59
C ASP A 175 3.43 22.23 12.28
N LEU A 176 4.52 21.46 12.37
CA LEU A 176 5.35 21.08 11.21
C LEU A 176 6.06 19.75 11.42
N MET A 177 5.96 18.85 10.44
CA MET A 177 6.76 17.63 10.38
C MET A 177 7.76 17.70 9.23
N ILE A 178 9.03 17.41 9.50
CA ILE A 178 10.10 17.34 8.49
C ILE A 178 10.51 15.89 8.32
N PHE A 179 10.41 15.39 7.09
CA PHE A 179 10.90 14.06 6.70
C PHE A 179 12.33 14.17 6.20
N VAL A 180 13.21 13.36 6.79
CA VAL A 180 14.64 13.30 6.52
C VAL A 180 14.93 11.92 5.93
N ALA A 181 15.19 11.87 4.63
CA ALA A 181 15.45 10.62 3.91
C ALA A 181 16.96 10.30 3.80
N HIS A 182 17.82 11.32 3.79
CA HIS A 182 19.26 11.17 3.66
C HIS A 182 20.00 12.26 4.46
N PRO A 183 20.41 12.00 5.72
CA PRO A 183 20.74 13.01 6.75
C PRO A 183 21.64 14.18 6.30
N ASP A 184 22.54 13.94 5.35
CA ASP A 184 23.47 14.90 4.79
C ASP A 184 22.77 15.98 3.94
N ASP A 185 21.71 15.61 3.20
CA ASP A 185 20.94 16.48 2.32
C ASP A 185 20.02 17.41 3.12
N GLU A 186 19.49 16.97 4.26
CA GLU A 186 18.54 17.78 5.03
C GLU A 186 19.21 18.92 5.79
N THR A 187 20.50 18.82 6.09
CA THR A 187 21.25 19.99 6.57
C THR A 187 21.29 21.07 5.47
N LEU A 188 21.37 20.68 4.19
CA LEU A 188 21.35 21.61 3.06
C LEU A 188 19.95 22.17 2.78
N PHE A 189 18.92 21.32 2.79
CA PHE A 189 17.55 21.73 2.42
C PHE A 189 16.72 22.27 3.59
N PHE A 190 16.91 21.76 4.80
CA PHE A 190 16.13 22.09 5.99
C PHE A 190 16.95 22.67 7.15
N GLY A 191 18.27 22.83 6.98
CA GLY A 191 19.14 23.37 8.04
C GLY A 191 18.75 24.74 8.56
N GLY A 192 18.09 25.57 7.74
CA GLY A 192 17.48 26.84 8.16
C GLY A 192 16.03 26.71 8.67
N ALA A 193 15.29 25.70 8.21
CA ALA A 193 13.88 25.53 8.57
C ALA A 193 13.71 25.19 10.05
N ILE A 194 14.51 24.26 10.58
CA ILE A 194 14.44 23.85 11.99
C ILE A 194 14.67 25.03 12.94
N PRO A 195 15.80 25.78 12.87
CA PRO A 195 16.03 26.91 13.77
C PRO A 195 15.03 28.05 13.56
N TYR A 196 14.53 28.26 12.34
CA TYR A 196 13.51 29.28 12.09
C TYR A 196 12.15 28.92 12.71
N TYR A 197 11.59 27.75 12.39
CA TYR A 197 10.27 27.37 12.87
C TYR A 197 10.25 27.01 14.35
N ALA A 198 11.16 26.16 14.82
CA ALA A 198 11.21 25.78 16.24
C ALA A 198 11.87 26.85 17.12
N GLY A 199 12.94 27.48 16.62
CA GLY A 199 13.73 28.44 17.38
C GLY A 199 13.11 29.84 17.42
N GLU A 200 12.81 30.45 16.28
CA GLU A 200 12.28 31.82 16.21
C GLU A 200 10.75 31.86 16.36
N LEU A 201 10.03 31.06 15.57
CA LEU A 201 8.57 31.07 15.55
C LEU A 201 7.92 30.22 16.64
N LYS A 202 8.72 29.49 17.43
CA LYS A 202 8.27 28.64 18.55
C LYS A 202 7.18 27.63 18.16
N LYS A 203 7.27 27.10 16.95
CA LYS A 203 6.38 26.04 16.45
C LYS A 203 6.76 24.69 17.03
N ASP A 204 5.76 23.83 17.25
CA ASP A 204 5.99 22.43 17.61
C ASP A 204 6.38 21.64 16.36
N LEU A 205 7.65 21.23 16.32
CA LEU A 205 8.29 20.67 15.13
C LEU A 205 8.81 19.26 15.44
N VAL A 206 8.39 18.31 14.61
CA VAL A 206 8.88 16.92 14.67
C VAL A 206 9.78 16.64 13.48
N VAL A 207 10.95 16.06 13.73
CA VAL A 207 11.86 15.56 12.69
C VAL A 207 11.76 14.05 12.64
N ALA A 208 11.28 13.52 11.52
CA ALA A 208 11.18 12.09 11.26
C ALA A 208 12.31 11.66 10.32
N VAL A 209 13.27 10.89 10.85
CA VAL A 209 14.41 10.38 10.08
C VAL A 209 14.12 8.98 9.60
N PHE A 210 14.09 8.80 8.28
CA PHE A 210 14.07 7.49 7.67
C PHE A 210 15.44 6.86 7.83
N THR A 211 15.48 5.77 8.58
CA THR A 211 16.68 4.94 8.67
C THR A 211 16.48 3.76 7.72
N PRO A 212 17.47 3.43 6.87
CA PRO A 212 17.43 2.16 6.16
C PRO A 212 17.39 1.05 7.21
N ALA A 213 16.38 0.18 7.11
CA ALA A 213 16.23 -1.00 7.95
C ALA A 213 17.24 -2.09 7.58
#